data_AF-I9C738-F1
#
_entry.id   AF-I9C738-F1
#
_cell.length_a   1.000
_cell.length_b   1.000
_cell.length_c   1.000
_cell.angle_alpha   90.00
_cell.angle_beta   90.00
_cell.angle_gamma   90.00
#
_symmetry.space_group_name_H-M   'P 1'
#
loop_
_entity.id
_entity.type
_entity.pdbx_description
1 polymer ?
#
loop_
_entity_poly.entity_id
_entity_poly.type
_entity_poly.pdbx_seq_one_letter_code
_entity_poly.pdbx_strand_id
1 'polypeptide(L)'
;MTTTTQIELGDTAFGKLDAEGRLLNPVLKEPLPAPDWFGFRGDIALAFQEQLADEKRPPLYAIEQVLAAADAAAGTIPVLAGYLHSFAYLKDVGAILSDMLTPTGTYVFFVNNIDFLKKYRVPLNDAVTAYVLPLDESTVWKETLELVDIDKNDVKKLSGAEKLQKVMNMLAAFKADYPQISIDEGIAIMEPVRNRNANRPV
;
A
#
# COMPACT_ATOMS: atom_id res chain seq x y z
N MET A 1 -15.07 27.04 -22.20
CA MET A 1 -14.94 26.27 -20.95
C MET A 1 -14.44 24.90 -21.38
N THR A 2 -13.17 24.61 -21.13
CA THR A 2 -12.63 23.26 -21.32
C THR A 2 -13.20 22.42 -20.19
N THR A 3 -14.11 21.51 -20.51
CA THR A 3 -14.54 20.48 -19.57
C THR A 3 -13.31 19.62 -19.31
N THR A 4 -12.64 19.83 -18.19
CA THR A 4 -11.64 18.88 -17.71
C THR A 4 -12.40 17.59 -17.43
N THR A 5 -12.24 16.58 -18.28
CA THR A 5 -12.80 15.25 -18.01
C THR A 5 -12.25 14.80 -16.67
N GLN A 6 -13.14 14.62 -15.70
CA GLN A 6 -12.76 14.16 -14.38
C GLN A 6 -12.44 12.67 -14.48
N ILE A 7 -11.25 12.26 -14.03
CA ILE A 7 -10.82 10.86 -14.05
C ILE A 7 -11.78 10.02 -13.22
N GLU A 8 -12.26 8.91 -13.76
CA GLU A 8 -13.08 7.97 -13.03
C GLU A 8 -12.23 6.80 -12.52
N LEU A 9 -12.74 6.08 -11.52
CA LEU A 9 -12.08 4.91 -10.95
C LEU A 9 -11.74 3.87 -12.03
N GLY A 10 -12.66 3.67 -12.98
CA GLY A 10 -12.53 2.70 -14.08
C GLY A 10 -11.40 3.01 -15.06
N ASP A 11 -10.92 4.26 -15.10
CA ASP A 11 -9.81 4.67 -15.96
C ASP A 11 -8.43 4.32 -15.37
N THR A 12 -8.40 3.72 -14.17
CA THR A 12 -7.17 3.49 -13.41
C THR A 12 -6.97 2.03 -13.06
N ALA A 13 -5.76 1.67 -12.63
CA ALA A 13 -5.45 0.35 -12.09
C ALA A 13 -6.38 -0.06 -10.92
N PHE A 14 -6.87 0.92 -10.15
CA PHE A 14 -7.82 0.68 -9.07
C PHE A 14 -9.19 0.20 -9.58
N GLY A 15 -9.59 0.54 -10.81
CA GLY A 15 -10.83 0.05 -11.41
C GLY A 15 -10.87 -1.47 -11.53
N LYS A 16 -9.76 -2.10 -11.94
CA LYS A 16 -9.64 -3.57 -11.97
C LYS A 16 -9.75 -4.17 -10.57
N LEU A 17 -9.05 -3.60 -9.59
CA LEU A 17 -9.13 -4.07 -8.20
C LEU A 17 -10.54 -3.91 -7.60
N ASP A 18 -11.25 -2.84 -7.93
CA ASP A 18 -12.63 -2.59 -7.47
C ASP A 18 -13.60 -3.60 -8.09
N ALA A 19 -13.49 -3.87 -9.40
CA ALA A 19 -14.28 -4.85 -10.11
C ALA A 19 -14.08 -6.29 -9.58
N GLU A 20 -12.87 -6.60 -9.11
CA GLU A 20 -12.53 -7.87 -8.44
C GLU A 20 -12.95 -7.89 -6.95
N GLY A 21 -13.57 -6.82 -6.44
CA GLY A 21 -14.00 -6.72 -5.04
C GLY A 21 -12.85 -6.58 -4.04
N ARG A 22 -11.65 -6.20 -4.50
CA ARG A 22 -10.43 -6.14 -3.68
C ARG A 22 -10.26 -4.82 -2.95
N LEU A 23 -10.85 -3.72 -3.42
CA LEU A 23 -10.81 -2.45 -2.70
C LEU A 23 -11.80 -2.45 -1.54
N LEU A 24 -11.28 -2.46 -0.32
CA LEU A 24 -12.05 -2.58 0.91
C LEU A 24 -11.84 -1.36 1.80
N ASN A 25 -12.81 -1.12 2.68
CA ASN A 25 -12.75 -0.09 3.74
C ASN A 25 -12.21 1.28 3.26
N PRO A 26 -12.71 1.85 2.15
CA PRO A 26 -12.16 3.07 1.61
C PRO A 26 -12.37 4.25 2.58
N VAL A 27 -11.27 4.83 3.02
CA VAL A 27 -11.20 6.14 3.67
C VAL A 27 -11.12 7.24 2.61
N LEU A 28 -10.51 6.94 1.46
CA LEU A 28 -10.41 7.83 0.30
C LEU A 28 -10.43 6.97 -0.97
N LYS A 29 -11.25 7.35 -1.96
CA LYS A 29 -11.29 6.73 -3.28
C LYS A 29 -11.80 7.76 -4.30
N GLU A 30 -10.93 8.70 -4.68
CA GLU A 30 -11.29 9.88 -5.46
C GLU A 30 -10.09 10.44 -6.26
N PRO A 31 -10.32 11.30 -7.27
CA PRO A 31 -9.26 12.00 -7.99
C PRO A 31 -8.39 12.85 -7.05
N LEU A 32 -7.08 12.91 -7.34
CA LEU A 32 -6.15 13.79 -6.65
C LEU A 32 -6.09 15.18 -7.30
N PRO A 33 -5.50 16.20 -6.63
CA PRO A 33 -5.44 17.55 -7.20
C PRO A 33 -4.63 17.65 -8.50
N ALA A 34 -3.64 16.77 -8.71
CA ALA A 34 -2.90 16.72 -9.96
C ALA A 34 -3.72 15.98 -11.04
N PRO A 35 -3.77 16.48 -12.28
CA PRO A 35 -4.44 15.79 -13.38
C PRO A 35 -3.89 14.37 -13.60
N ASP A 36 -4.74 13.48 -14.06
CA ASP A 36 -4.49 12.05 -14.32
C ASP A 36 -4.15 11.20 -13.08
N TRP A 37 -4.22 11.76 -11.88
CA TRP A 37 -3.97 11.01 -10.64
C TRP A 37 -5.25 10.65 -9.89
N PHE A 38 -5.35 9.39 -9.49
CA PHE A 38 -6.43 8.88 -8.64
C PHE A 38 -5.87 8.34 -7.34
N GLY A 39 -6.49 8.68 -6.21
CA GLY A 39 -6.03 8.31 -4.88
C GLY A 39 -6.84 7.16 -4.30
N PHE A 40 -6.16 6.28 -3.56
CA PHE A 40 -6.82 5.28 -2.73
C PHE A 40 -6.22 5.25 -1.32
N ARG A 41 -7.10 5.25 -0.31
CA ARG A 41 -6.79 4.88 1.07
C ARG A 41 -7.82 3.88 1.57
N GLY A 42 -7.38 2.74 2.07
CA GLY A 42 -8.25 1.65 2.51
C GLY A 42 -7.44 0.37 2.63
N ASP A 43 -8.03 -0.76 2.27
CA ASP A 43 -7.36 -2.06 2.24
C ASP A 43 -7.47 -2.68 0.84
N ILE A 44 -6.51 -3.53 0.46
CA ILE A 44 -6.52 -4.31 -0.78
C ILE A 44 -6.52 -5.80 -0.43
N ALA A 45 -7.60 -6.50 -0.73
CA ALA A 45 -7.70 -7.94 -0.51
C ALA A 45 -6.69 -8.71 -1.36
N LEU A 46 -5.91 -9.58 -0.71
CA LEU A 46 -4.98 -10.48 -1.38
C LEU A 46 -5.65 -11.84 -1.63
N ALA A 47 -6.31 -12.39 -0.62
CA ALA A 47 -7.04 -13.64 -0.73
C ALA A 47 -8.46 -13.52 -0.18
N PHE A 48 -9.40 -14.25 -0.79
CA PHE A 48 -10.77 -14.37 -0.34
C PHE A 48 -11.01 -15.74 0.30
N GLN A 49 -11.96 -15.81 1.23
CA GLN A 49 -12.44 -17.10 1.73
C GLN A 49 -13.38 -17.73 0.71
N GLU A 50 -13.52 -19.06 0.72
CA GLU A 50 -14.59 -19.73 -0.04
C GLU A 50 -15.94 -19.16 0.38
N GLN A 51 -16.69 -18.67 -0.61
CA GLN A 51 -18.00 -18.08 -0.39
C GLN A 51 -19.02 -19.19 -0.13
N LEU A 52 -19.57 -19.24 1.08
CA LEU A 52 -20.72 -20.08 1.40
C LEU A 52 -21.98 -19.22 1.25
N ALA A 53 -22.76 -19.47 0.20
CA ALA A 53 -24.02 -18.78 -0.10
C ALA A 53 -23.88 -17.23 -0.21
N ASP A 54 -24.90 -16.48 0.20
CA ASP A 54 -25.01 -15.03 0.02
C ASP A 54 -24.26 -14.21 1.10
N GLU A 55 -23.45 -14.85 1.96
CA GLU A 55 -22.70 -14.16 3.01
C GLU A 55 -21.46 -13.46 2.44
N LYS A 56 -21.45 -12.12 2.47
CA LYS A 56 -20.25 -11.33 2.14
C LYS A 56 -19.22 -11.49 3.26
N ARG A 57 -18.24 -12.36 3.05
CA ARG A 57 -17.15 -12.63 4.01
C ARG A 57 -16.01 -11.62 3.88
N PRO A 58 -15.33 -11.29 5.00
CA PRO A 58 -14.09 -10.53 4.93
C PRO A 58 -13.02 -11.35 4.15
N PRO A 59 -12.04 -10.67 3.55
CA PRO A 59 -10.91 -11.37 2.93
C PRO A 59 -10.20 -12.26 3.95
N LEU A 60 -9.51 -13.30 3.47
CA LEU A 60 -8.67 -14.13 4.31
C LEU A 60 -7.48 -13.33 4.84
N TYR A 61 -6.87 -12.49 4.00
CA TYR A 61 -5.89 -11.48 4.37
C TYR A 61 -5.79 -10.40 3.27
N ALA A 62 -5.23 -9.26 3.63
CA ALA A 62 -5.16 -8.05 2.81
C ALA A 62 -3.86 -7.27 3.05
N ILE A 63 -3.57 -6.33 2.15
CA ILE A 63 -2.74 -5.17 2.45
C ILE A 63 -3.64 -4.18 3.19
N GLU A 64 -3.31 -3.85 4.44
CA GLU A 64 -4.12 -2.93 5.24
C GLU A 64 -3.56 -1.51 5.22
N GLN A 65 -4.41 -0.52 5.52
CA GLN A 65 -4.00 0.89 5.66
C GLN A 65 -3.22 1.43 4.44
N VAL A 66 -3.61 0.96 3.25
CA VAL A 66 -3.01 1.33 1.99
C VAL A 66 -3.08 2.84 1.81
N LEU A 67 -1.99 3.42 1.34
CA LEU A 67 -1.87 4.76 0.78
C LEU A 67 -1.32 4.59 -0.63
N ALA A 68 -2.09 4.91 -1.66
CA ALA A 68 -1.63 4.70 -3.03
C ALA A 68 -2.16 5.81 -3.96
N ALA A 69 -1.39 6.08 -5.00
CA ALA A 69 -1.80 6.92 -6.12
C ALA A 69 -1.61 6.13 -7.42
N ALA A 70 -2.64 6.13 -8.26
CA ALA A 70 -2.60 5.55 -9.59
C ALA A 70 -2.46 6.68 -10.62
N ASP A 71 -1.64 6.39 -11.64
CA ASP A 71 -1.54 7.18 -12.86
C ASP A 71 -2.55 6.60 -13.86
N ALA A 72 -3.61 7.36 -14.15
CA ALA A 72 -4.68 6.97 -15.05
C ALA A 72 -4.20 6.89 -16.51
N ALA A 73 -3.29 7.79 -16.91
CA ALA A 73 -2.77 7.81 -18.27
C ALA A 73 -1.89 6.58 -18.56
N ALA A 74 -1.11 6.15 -17.57
CA ALA A 74 -0.31 4.93 -17.67
C ALA A 74 -1.08 3.66 -17.32
N GLY A 75 -2.21 3.77 -16.61
CA GLY A 75 -2.95 2.62 -16.09
C GLY A 75 -2.21 1.84 -14.99
N THR A 76 -1.38 2.52 -14.19
CA THR A 76 -0.48 1.88 -13.20
C THR A 76 -0.55 2.52 -11.81
N ILE A 77 0.05 1.86 -10.82
CA ILE A 77 0.24 2.33 -9.45
C ILE A 77 1.76 2.54 -9.25
N PRO A 78 2.29 3.75 -9.51
CA PRO A 78 3.73 4.00 -9.35
C PRO A 78 4.16 4.19 -7.89
N VAL A 79 3.22 4.37 -6.96
CA VAL A 79 3.55 4.56 -5.54
C VAL A 79 2.49 3.96 -4.63
N LEU A 80 2.93 3.16 -3.64
CA LEU A 80 2.07 2.54 -2.64
C LEU A 80 2.83 2.34 -1.33
N ALA A 81 2.19 2.70 -0.21
CA ALA A 81 2.55 2.23 1.12
C ALA A 81 1.41 1.40 1.72
N GLY A 82 1.72 0.34 2.46
CA GLY A 82 0.70 -0.49 3.11
C GLY A 82 1.27 -1.34 4.24
N TYR A 83 0.38 -1.91 5.03
CA TYR A 83 0.71 -2.84 6.10
C TYR A 83 0.44 -4.28 5.70
N LEU A 84 1.32 -5.19 6.08
CA LEU A 84 1.15 -6.63 5.94
C LEU A 84 1.29 -7.30 7.30
N HIS A 85 0.30 -8.14 7.62
CA HIS A 85 0.34 -8.92 8.86
C HIS A 85 1.41 -10.02 8.83
N SER A 86 1.84 -10.47 7.65
CA SER A 86 2.92 -11.43 7.48
C SER A 86 3.77 -11.08 6.28
N PHE A 87 5.09 -11.20 6.43
CA PHE A 87 6.05 -11.05 5.33
C PHE A 87 5.74 -12.00 4.17
N ALA A 88 5.24 -13.20 4.46
CA ALA A 88 4.92 -14.20 3.44
C ALA A 88 3.88 -13.71 2.42
N TYR A 89 3.05 -12.73 2.79
CA TYR A 89 2.04 -12.16 1.91
C TYR A 89 2.63 -11.33 0.76
N LEU A 90 3.92 -10.97 0.80
CA LEU A 90 4.60 -10.29 -0.31
C LEU A 90 4.56 -11.10 -1.62
N LYS A 91 4.47 -12.43 -1.53
CA LYS A 91 4.29 -13.29 -2.71
C LYS A 91 2.98 -12.97 -3.42
N ASP A 92 1.88 -12.85 -2.67
CA ASP A 92 0.57 -12.56 -3.23
C ASP A 92 0.46 -11.10 -3.67
N VAL A 93 1.13 -10.17 -2.98
CA VAL A 93 1.28 -8.79 -3.45
C VAL A 93 1.91 -8.76 -4.84
N GLY A 94 3.05 -9.44 -5.01
CA GLY A 94 3.76 -9.52 -6.28
C GLY A 94 2.93 -10.15 -7.39
N ALA A 95 2.14 -11.18 -7.07
CA ALA A 95 1.26 -11.83 -8.04
C ALA A 95 0.07 -10.95 -8.44
N ILE A 96 -0.67 -10.42 -7.46
CA ILE A 96 -1.96 -9.74 -7.68
C ILE A 96 -1.78 -8.35 -8.27
N LEU A 97 -0.73 -7.64 -7.85
CA LEU A 97 -0.48 -6.28 -8.33
C LEU A 97 0.48 -6.23 -9.52
N SER A 98 1.11 -7.35 -9.91
CA SER A 98 2.17 -7.43 -10.95
C SER A 98 1.98 -6.48 -12.13
N ASP A 99 0.86 -6.62 -12.86
CA ASP A 99 0.55 -5.84 -14.07
C ASP A 99 0.29 -4.34 -13.81
N MET A 100 0.10 -3.96 -12.55
CA MET A 100 -0.21 -2.60 -12.12
C MET A 100 1.02 -1.87 -11.58
N LEU A 101 2.12 -2.59 -11.29
CA LEU A 101 3.34 -2.00 -10.75
C LEU A 101 4.30 -1.59 -11.88
N THR A 102 5.14 -0.59 -11.61
CA THR A 102 6.14 -0.10 -12.55
C THR A 102 7.55 -0.37 -12.01
N PRO A 103 8.55 -0.66 -12.86
CA PRO A 103 9.92 -0.92 -12.41
C PRO A 103 10.57 0.26 -11.67
N THR A 104 10.11 1.48 -11.97
CA THR A 104 10.60 2.73 -11.35
C THR A 104 9.74 3.19 -10.18
N GLY A 105 8.72 2.42 -9.80
CA GLY A 105 7.81 2.78 -8.72
C GLY A 105 8.42 2.62 -7.34
N THR A 106 7.78 3.24 -6.34
CA THR A 106 8.19 3.16 -4.94
C THR A 106 7.12 2.47 -4.11
N TYR A 107 7.46 1.28 -3.63
CA TYR A 107 6.55 0.40 -2.88
C TYR A 107 7.08 0.15 -1.49
N VAL A 108 6.32 0.50 -0.47
CA VAL A 108 6.72 0.36 0.94
C VAL A 108 5.72 -0.53 1.67
N PHE A 109 6.19 -1.65 2.22
CA PHE A 109 5.39 -2.52 3.05
C PHE A 109 5.92 -2.53 4.48
N PHE A 110 5.06 -2.08 5.38
CA PHE A 110 5.24 -2.18 6.81
C PHE A 110 4.79 -3.56 7.27
N VAL A 111 5.72 -4.40 7.70
CA VAL A 111 5.46 -5.82 7.98
C VAL A 111 5.48 -6.07 9.48
N ASN A 112 4.52 -6.86 9.95
CA ASN A 112 4.36 -7.13 11.37
C ASN A 112 5.46 -7.99 12.00
N ASN A 113 5.93 -9.00 11.28
CA ASN A 113 6.72 -10.09 11.84
C ASN A 113 8.20 -10.00 11.44
N ILE A 114 8.65 -8.78 11.12
CA ILE A 114 10.05 -8.42 10.95
C ILE A 114 10.66 -7.96 12.29
N ASP A 115 11.95 -8.23 12.49
CA ASP A 115 12.74 -7.64 13.57
C ASP A 115 12.74 -6.10 13.44
N PHE A 116 12.47 -5.40 14.55
CA PHE A 116 12.33 -3.93 14.57
C PHE A 116 13.59 -3.16 14.15
N LEU A 117 14.76 -3.79 14.19
CA LEU A 117 16.03 -3.20 13.78
C LEU A 117 16.38 -3.47 12.32
N LYS A 118 15.57 -4.26 11.61
CA LYS A 118 15.85 -4.68 10.23
C LYS A 118 14.97 -3.95 9.23
N LYS A 119 15.55 -3.66 8.07
CA LYS A 119 14.87 -3.09 6.91
C LYS A 119 15.45 -3.76 5.67
N TYR A 120 14.63 -4.02 4.68
CA TYR A 120 15.04 -4.78 3.50
C TYR A 120 14.57 -4.16 2.19
N ARG A 121 15.28 -4.49 1.12
CA ARG A 121 14.77 -4.47 -0.25
C ARG A 121 14.32 -5.89 -0.61
N VAL A 122 13.12 -6.06 -1.18
CA VAL A 122 12.59 -7.38 -1.52
C VAL A 122 12.02 -7.36 -2.94
N PRO A 123 12.57 -8.14 -3.88
CA PRO A 123 11.98 -8.32 -5.21
C PRO A 123 10.58 -8.93 -5.10
N LEU A 124 9.58 -8.27 -5.70
CA LEU A 124 8.22 -8.80 -5.82
C LEU A 124 8.06 -9.64 -7.09
N ASN A 125 8.86 -9.31 -8.12
CA ASN A 125 9.01 -10.01 -9.38
C ASN A 125 10.37 -9.59 -10.00
N ASP A 126 10.62 -9.96 -11.25
CA ASP A 126 11.90 -9.71 -11.94
C ASP A 126 12.23 -8.22 -12.16
N ALA A 127 11.23 -7.34 -12.12
CA ALA A 127 11.39 -5.92 -12.44
C ALA A 127 11.12 -4.97 -11.27
N VAL A 128 10.37 -5.42 -10.26
CA VAL A 128 9.88 -4.57 -9.17
C VAL A 128 10.45 -5.01 -7.83
N THR A 129 11.01 -4.06 -7.09
CA THR A 129 11.56 -4.28 -5.74
C THR A 129 10.91 -3.33 -4.75
N ALA A 130 10.35 -3.88 -3.67
CA ALA A 130 9.76 -3.12 -2.58
C ALA A 130 10.76 -2.84 -1.45
N TYR A 131 10.46 -1.81 -0.67
CA TYR A 131 11.04 -1.59 0.65
C TYR A 131 10.17 -2.30 1.68
N VAL A 132 10.78 -3.06 2.58
CA VAL A 132 10.09 -3.76 3.66
C VAL A 132 10.65 -3.29 5.00
N LEU A 133 9.78 -2.71 5.83
CA LEU A 133 10.14 -2.06 7.09
C LEU A 133 9.30 -2.62 8.25
N PRO A 134 9.78 -2.53 9.50
CA PRO A 134 8.97 -2.84 10.66
C PRO A 134 7.89 -1.79 10.88
N LEU A 135 6.80 -2.22 11.50
CA LEU A 135 5.83 -1.32 12.12
C LEU A 135 5.51 -1.83 13.51
N ASP A 136 5.78 -0.98 14.49
CA ASP A 136 5.57 -1.26 15.91
C ASP A 136 4.12 -0.97 16.32
N GLU A 137 3.87 0.10 17.09
CA GLU A 137 2.52 0.45 17.59
C GLU A 137 1.92 1.70 16.89
N SER A 138 2.25 1.89 15.61
CA SER A 138 1.86 3.07 14.83
C SER A 138 0.88 2.74 13.69
N THR A 139 0.66 3.70 12.79
CA THR A 139 -0.14 3.49 11.57
C THR A 139 0.72 3.74 10.34
N VAL A 140 0.39 3.09 9.22
CA VAL A 140 1.09 3.32 7.93
C VAL A 140 1.15 4.81 7.60
N TRP A 141 0.09 5.56 7.91
CA TRP A 141 0.09 7.01 7.77
C TRP A 141 1.23 7.70 8.52
N LYS A 142 1.35 7.44 9.83
CA LYS A 142 2.38 8.08 10.67
C LYS A 142 3.78 7.66 10.24
N GLU A 143 3.99 6.36 10.04
CA GLU A 143 5.28 5.83 9.61
C GLU A 143 5.71 6.38 8.24
N THR A 144 4.76 6.53 7.31
CA THR A 144 5.06 7.11 5.99
C THR A 144 5.42 8.59 6.10
N LEU A 145 4.74 9.37 6.95
CA LEU A 145 5.09 10.78 7.19
C LEU A 145 6.51 10.90 7.75
N GLU A 146 6.86 10.08 8.73
CA GLU A 146 8.21 10.06 9.32
C GLU A 146 9.27 9.61 8.30
N LEU A 147 8.98 8.57 7.53
CA LEU A 147 9.90 8.02 6.52
C LEU A 147 10.29 9.06 5.45
N VAL A 148 9.39 9.99 5.14
CA VAL A 148 9.57 11.01 4.09
C VAL A 148 9.69 12.42 4.64
N ASP A 149 9.94 12.55 5.94
CA ASP A 149 10.18 13.80 6.68
C ASP A 149 9.10 14.88 6.48
N ILE A 150 7.83 14.47 6.61
CA ILE A 150 6.68 15.40 6.62
C ILE A 150 6.21 15.64 8.05
N ASP A 151 6.22 16.90 8.50
CA ASP A 151 5.62 17.26 9.78
C ASP A 151 4.07 17.19 9.70
N LYS A 152 3.43 16.68 10.75
CA LYS A 152 1.96 16.58 10.84
C LYS A 152 1.25 17.93 10.59
N ASN A 153 1.88 19.05 10.93
CA ASN A 153 1.32 20.38 10.74
C ASN A 153 1.29 20.79 9.26
N ASP A 154 2.20 20.27 8.44
CA ASP A 154 2.27 20.53 7.00
C ASP A 154 1.09 19.94 6.23
N VAL A 155 0.44 18.93 6.80
CA VAL A 155 -0.71 18.26 6.22
C VAL A 155 -2.01 18.61 6.95
N LYS A 156 -1.96 19.23 8.14
CA LYS A 156 -3.12 19.40 9.02
C LYS A 156 -4.30 20.12 8.36
N LYS A 157 -4.03 21.14 7.54
CA LYS A 157 -5.04 22.00 6.88
C LYS A 157 -5.47 21.52 5.49
N LEU A 158 -4.83 20.49 4.95
CA LEU A 158 -5.12 19.95 3.63
C LEU A 158 -6.38 19.05 3.67
N SER A 159 -7.12 19.01 2.57
CA SER A 159 -8.18 18.01 2.32
C SER A 159 -7.63 16.58 2.24
N GLY A 160 -8.51 15.58 2.21
CA GLY A 160 -8.11 14.17 2.09
C GLY A 160 -7.22 13.90 0.88
N ALA A 161 -7.67 14.34 -0.30
CA ALA A 161 -6.94 14.21 -1.56
C ALA A 161 -5.62 14.99 -1.58
N GLU A 162 -5.60 16.25 -1.11
CA GLU A 162 -4.36 17.04 -1.03
C GLU A 162 -3.34 16.42 -0.06
N LYS A 163 -3.80 15.87 1.07
CA LYS A 163 -2.95 15.13 2.01
C LYS A 163 -2.31 13.94 1.32
N LEU A 164 -3.11 13.10 0.65
CA LEU A 164 -2.61 11.90 0.00
C LEU A 164 -1.63 12.26 -1.13
N GLN A 165 -1.97 13.22 -2.00
CA GLN A 165 -1.07 13.67 -3.07
C GLN A 165 0.28 14.13 -2.53
N LYS A 166 0.29 14.96 -1.48
CA LYS A 166 1.54 15.45 -0.88
C LYS A 166 2.40 14.30 -0.36
N VAL A 167 1.80 13.35 0.37
CA VAL A 167 2.52 12.19 0.92
C VAL A 167 3.04 11.28 -0.19
N MET A 168 2.21 10.98 -1.20
CA MET A 168 2.58 10.10 -2.31
C MET A 168 3.68 10.71 -3.19
N ASN A 169 3.71 12.03 -3.40
CA ASN A 169 4.79 12.69 -4.14
C ASN A 169 6.14 12.58 -3.40
N MET A 170 6.14 12.79 -2.08
CA MET A 170 7.35 12.66 -1.27
C MET A 170 7.82 11.21 -1.18
N LEU A 171 6.88 10.27 -1.02
CA LEU A 171 7.17 8.84 -1.01
C LEU A 171 7.69 8.34 -2.36
N ALA A 172 7.16 8.83 -3.48
CA ALA A 172 7.64 8.45 -4.82
C ALA A 172 9.13 8.80 -5.01
N ALA A 173 9.62 9.86 -4.35
CA ALA A 173 11.02 10.27 -4.37
C ALA A 173 11.89 9.53 -3.34
N PHE A 174 11.31 8.74 -2.44
CA PHE A 174 12.02 8.06 -1.37
C PHE A 174 13.05 7.05 -1.92
N LYS A 175 14.27 7.15 -1.41
CA LYS A 175 15.35 6.22 -1.71
C LYS A 175 16.12 5.91 -0.45
N ALA A 176 16.34 4.62 -0.22
CA ALA A 176 17.21 4.13 0.83
C ALA A 176 17.96 2.90 0.35
N ASP A 177 19.19 2.75 0.85
CA ASP A 177 19.99 1.57 0.64
C ASP A 177 19.81 0.63 1.84
N TYR A 178 19.04 -0.44 1.63
CA TYR A 178 18.82 -1.49 2.62
C TYR A 178 19.27 -2.82 2.02
N PRO A 179 19.71 -3.79 2.86
CA PRO A 179 20.06 -5.12 2.37
C PRO A 179 18.93 -5.74 1.54
N GLN A 180 19.27 -6.27 0.37
CA GLN A 180 18.32 -7.00 -0.45
C GLN A 180 18.26 -8.46 -0.02
N ILE A 181 17.05 -9.00 0.10
CA ILE A 181 16.78 -10.42 0.35
C ILE A 181 15.66 -10.90 -0.57
N SER A 182 15.66 -12.19 -0.89
CA SER A 182 14.53 -12.85 -1.55
C SER A 182 13.35 -13.05 -0.59
N ILE A 183 12.17 -13.35 -1.14
CA ILE A 183 11.00 -13.68 -0.33
C ILE A 183 11.25 -14.93 0.52
N ASP A 184 11.88 -15.98 -0.05
CA ASP A 184 12.14 -17.24 0.65
C ASP A 184 13.14 -17.07 1.80
N GLU A 185 14.22 -16.31 1.58
CA GLU A 185 15.17 -15.94 2.64
C GLU A 185 14.48 -15.14 3.74
N GLY A 186 13.63 -14.18 3.37
CA GLY A 186 12.85 -13.41 4.33
C GLY A 186 11.95 -14.29 5.18
N ILE A 187 11.16 -15.18 4.58
CA ILE A 187 10.30 -16.12 5.31
C ILE A 187 11.09 -16.95 6.32
N ALA A 188 12.31 -17.38 5.97
CA ALA A 188 13.14 -18.20 6.85
C ALA A 188 13.67 -17.45 8.09
N ILE A 189 13.77 -16.11 8.04
CA ILE A 189 14.34 -15.29 9.14
C ILE A 189 13.31 -14.44 9.88
N MET A 190 12.07 -14.36 9.38
CA MET A 190 11.02 -13.59 10.07
C MET A 190 10.65 -14.21 11.42
N GLU A 191 10.26 -13.33 12.33
CA GLU A 191 9.72 -13.72 13.62
C GLU A 191 8.29 -14.28 13.49
N PRO A 192 7.75 -14.90 14.54
CA PRO A 192 6.33 -15.20 14.61
C PRO A 192 5.48 -13.95 14.44
N VAL A 193 4.33 -14.09 13.79
CA VAL A 193 3.34 -13.02 13.66
C VAL A 193 2.87 -12.59 15.05
N ARG A 194 2.97 -11.28 15.33
CA ARG A 194 2.69 -10.66 16.62
C ARG A 194 1.22 -10.25 16.70
N ASN A 195 0.58 -10.53 17.83
CA ASN A 195 -0.79 -10.08 18.07
C ASN A 195 -0.81 -8.58 18.38
N ARG A 196 -1.28 -7.77 17.41
CA ARG A 196 -1.41 -6.31 17.53
C ARG A 196 -2.30 -5.84 18.68
N ASN A 197 -3.21 -6.69 19.14
CA ASN A 197 -4.16 -6.35 20.21
C ASN A 197 -3.69 -6.81 21.59
N ALA A 198 -2.52 -7.47 21.70
CA ALA A 198 -2.04 -8.04 22.96
C ALA A 198 -1.88 -6.98 24.08
N ASN A 199 -1.53 -5.74 23.71
CA ASN A 199 -1.26 -4.65 24.66
C ASN A 199 -2.33 -3.56 24.67
N ARG A 200 -3.45 -3.74 23.95
CA ARG A 200 -4.53 -2.74 23.99
C ARG A 200 -5.29 -2.86 25.32
N PRO A 201 -5.55 -1.74 26.03
CA PRO A 201 -6.46 -1.77 27.17
C PRO A 201 -7.83 -2.28 26.68
N VAL A 202 -8.37 -3.29 27.37
CA VAL A 202 -9.73 -3.79 27.17
C VAL A 202 -10.78 -2.75 27.56
#